data_AF-A0AAD8Y6V7-F1
#
_entry.id   AF-A0AAD8Y6V7-F1
#
_cell.length_a   1.000
_cell.length_b   1.000
_cell.length_c   1.000
_cell.angle_alpha   90.00
_cell.angle_beta   90.00
_cell.angle_gamma   90.00
#
_symmetry.space_group_name_H-M   'P 1'
#
loop_
_entity.id
_entity.type
_entity.pdbx_description
1 polymer ?
#
loop_
_entity_poly.entity_id
_entity_poly.type
_entity_poly.pdbx_seq_one_letter_code
_entity_poly.pdbx_strand_id
1 'polypeptide(L)'
;MYSHHHCFCITTKQQGVRTKTVKKSARTIVEKYYPRLTLDFHTNKRIIDEIAITPSKRMRNKIAGFTTHLMKRIAKGPVRNISLKLQEEERERRLDFVPEVSALEQETIAIDKETRDLLESLGYGSLGGVVVSNQDRN
;
A
#
# COMPACT_ATOMS: atom_id res chain seq x y z
N MET A 1 25.03 35.49 32.54
CA MET A 1 25.59 34.53 31.56
C MET A 1 24.47 33.65 31.01
N TYR A 2 23.68 34.15 30.06
CA TYR A 2 22.74 33.31 29.30
C TYR A 2 23.14 33.39 27.83
N SER A 3 24.00 32.45 27.43
CA SER A 3 24.43 32.27 26.05
C SER A 3 23.21 31.91 25.20
N HIS A 4 22.80 32.88 24.39
CA HIS A 4 21.83 32.68 23.32
C HIS A 4 22.42 31.72 22.29
N HIS A 5 22.01 30.45 22.34
CA HIS A 5 22.18 29.52 21.23
C HIS A 5 21.22 29.91 20.09
N HIS A 6 21.61 30.91 19.30
CA HIS A 6 21.03 31.16 17.98
C HIS A 6 21.50 30.04 17.03
N CYS A 7 20.73 28.96 16.96
CA CYS A 7 20.88 27.96 15.90
C CYS A 7 20.26 28.51 14.61
N PHE A 8 21.08 29.21 13.82
CA PHE A 8 20.69 29.76 12.53
C PHE A 8 20.72 28.65 11.46
N CYS A 9 19.68 27.82 11.40
CA CYS A 9 19.54 26.84 10.32
C CYS A 9 18.93 27.53 9.08
N ILE A 10 19.82 27.92 8.16
CA ILE A 10 19.47 28.44 6.82
C ILE A 10 18.85 27.29 6.02
N THR A 11 17.51 27.17 6.03
CA THR A 11 16.82 26.22 5.16
C THR A 11 16.72 26.82 3.75
N THR A 12 17.49 26.27 2.83
CA THR A 12 17.38 26.49 1.39
C THR A 12 15.92 26.34 0.93
N LYS A 13 15.34 27.43 0.43
CA LYS A 13 13.96 27.44 -0.10
C LYS A 13 13.94 26.80 -1.49
N GLN A 14 13.88 25.47 -1.57
CA GLN A 14 13.36 24.81 -2.78
C GLN A 14 11.87 25.12 -2.90
N GLN A 15 11.51 25.85 -3.96
CA GLN A 15 10.18 26.39 -4.20
C GLN A 15 9.23 25.26 -4.61
N GLY A 16 8.51 24.70 -3.63
CA GLY A 16 7.35 23.81 -3.87
C GLY A 16 7.30 22.54 -3.02
N VAL A 17 8.41 22.11 -2.44
CA VAL A 17 8.47 20.85 -1.68
C VAL A 17 8.07 21.08 -0.22
N ARG A 18 7.09 20.31 0.29
CA ARG A 18 6.72 20.34 1.72
C ARG A 18 7.77 19.61 2.57
N THR A 19 8.06 20.15 3.75
CA THR A 19 9.03 19.58 4.71
C THR A 19 8.55 18.27 5.33
N LYS A 20 9.49 17.48 5.86
CA LYS A 20 9.20 16.20 6.54
C LYS A 20 8.23 16.35 7.72
N THR A 21 8.30 17.46 8.45
CA THR A 21 7.40 17.76 9.57
C THR A 21 5.94 17.87 9.13
N VAL A 22 5.67 18.64 8.08
CA VAL A 22 4.33 18.77 7.50
C VAL A 22 3.81 17.43 7.00
N LYS A 23 4.64 16.69 6.25
CA LYS A 23 4.26 15.39 5.69
C LYS A 23 3.99 14.34 6.78
N LYS A 24 4.81 14.32 7.84
CA LYS A 24 4.65 13.40 8.98
C LYS A 24 3.38 13.71 9.76
N SER A 25 3.18 14.97 10.17
CA SER A 25 1.98 15.37 10.91
C SER A 25 0.69 15.09 10.14
N ALA A 26 0.66 15.37 8.84
CA ALA A 26 -0.50 15.10 8.01
C ALA A 26 -0.82 13.60 7.89
N ARG A 27 0.18 12.72 7.74
CA ARG A 27 -0.06 11.26 7.72
C ARG A 27 -0.66 10.78 9.03
N THR A 28 -0.11 11.20 10.17
CA THR A 28 -0.64 10.83 11.49
C THR A 28 -2.09 11.28 11.69
N ILE A 29 -2.47 12.46 11.15
CA ILE A 29 -3.86 12.95 11.21
C ILE A 29 -4.77 12.07 10.34
N VAL A 30 -4.33 11.70 9.14
CA VAL A 30 -5.09 10.83 8.22
C VAL A 30 -5.29 9.43 8.80
N GLU A 31 -4.25 8.83 9.39
CA GLU A 31 -4.31 7.50 10.01
C GLU A 31 -5.33 7.43 11.15
N LYS A 32 -5.39 8.47 11.99
CA LYS A 32 -6.24 8.47 13.19
C LYS A 32 -7.67 8.97 12.95
N TYR A 33 -7.84 9.92 12.04
CA TYR A 33 -9.09 10.68 11.90
C TYR A 33 -9.69 10.63 10.50
N TYR A 34 -9.38 9.57 9.73
CA TYR A 34 -9.92 9.36 8.39
C TYR A 34 -11.43 9.65 8.23
N PRO A 35 -12.35 9.12 9.07
CA PRO A 35 -13.79 9.31 8.86
C PRO A 35 -14.26 10.75 9.05
N ARG A 36 -13.46 11.59 9.73
CA ARG A 36 -13.80 13.01 9.95
C ARG A 36 -13.28 13.91 8.82
N LEU A 37 -12.35 13.44 7.99
CA LEU A 37 -11.68 14.24 6.98
C LEU A 37 -12.48 14.26 5.67
N THR A 38 -12.43 15.41 4.97
CA THR A 38 -13.14 15.62 3.71
C THR A 38 -12.16 15.89 2.56
N LEU A 39 -12.66 16.12 1.34
CA LEU A 39 -11.84 16.58 0.21
C LEU A 39 -11.64 18.11 0.19
N ASP A 40 -12.42 18.85 0.98
CA ASP A 40 -12.41 20.30 1.03
C ASP A 40 -11.30 20.84 1.95
N PHE A 41 -10.74 21.99 1.59
CA PHE A 41 -9.63 22.58 2.34
C PHE A 41 -10.09 23.31 3.61
N HIS A 42 -11.21 24.03 3.55
CA HIS A 42 -11.63 24.90 4.64
C HIS A 42 -12.14 24.12 5.84
N THR A 43 -12.90 23.05 5.58
CA THR A 43 -13.37 22.10 6.59
C THR A 43 -12.20 21.39 7.27
N ASN A 44 -11.29 20.79 6.49
CA ASN A 44 -10.10 20.13 7.04
C ASN A 44 -9.20 21.07 7.85
N LYS A 45 -9.10 22.35 7.46
CA LYS A 45 -8.34 23.35 8.22
C LYS A 45 -8.93 23.56 9.62
N ARG A 46 -10.26 23.60 9.77
CA ARG A 46 -10.94 23.73 11.07
C ARG A 46 -10.74 22.48 11.92
N ILE A 47 -10.90 21.31 11.31
CA ILE A 47 -10.71 20.01 11.98
C ILE A 47 -9.28 19.87 12.51
N ILE A 48 -8.27 20.30 11.74
CA ILE A 48 -6.87 20.25 12.18
C ILE A 48 -6.62 21.19 13.37
N ASP A 49 -7.33 22.32 13.45
CA ASP A 49 -7.23 23.24 14.58
C ASP A 49 -7.82 22.67 15.86
N GLU A 50 -8.87 21.85 15.75
CA GLU A 50 -9.46 21.15 16.90
C GLU A 50 -8.58 19.99 17.38
N ILE A 51 -7.96 19.26 16.45
CA ILE A 51 -7.25 18.01 16.74
C ILE A 51 -5.81 18.25 17.18
N ALA A 52 -5.13 19.26 16.62
CA ALA A 52 -3.69 19.42 16.76
C ALA A 52 -3.28 20.85 17.14
N ILE A 53 -2.48 20.96 18.21
CA ILE A 53 -1.85 22.22 18.60
C ILE A 53 -0.77 22.57 17.57
N THR A 54 -1.11 23.49 16.66
CA THR A 54 -0.22 23.91 15.59
C THR A 54 0.37 25.29 15.91
N PRO A 55 1.71 25.48 15.87
CA PRO A 55 2.35 26.69 16.37
C PRO A 55 2.12 27.92 15.50
N SER A 56 1.85 27.76 14.20
CA SER A 56 1.64 28.89 13.30
C SER A 56 0.55 28.63 12.26
N LYS A 57 -0.15 29.71 11.88
CA LYS A 57 -1.15 29.72 10.80
C LYS A 57 -0.59 29.18 9.48
N ARG A 58 0.66 29.52 9.15
CA ARG A 58 1.33 29.04 7.93
C ARG A 58 1.56 27.53 7.96
N MET A 59 1.93 26.95 9.12
CA MET A 59 2.10 25.51 9.26
C MET A 59 0.77 24.77 9.15
N ARG A 60 -0.28 25.26 9.82
CA ARG A 60 -1.64 24.72 9.71
C ARG A 60 -2.12 24.64 8.27
N ASN A 61 -1.96 25.72 7.52
CA ASN A 61 -2.37 25.75 6.11
C ASN A 61 -1.58 24.75 5.26
N LYS A 62 -0.28 24.57 5.52
CA LYS A 62 0.55 23.56 4.84
C LYS A 62 0.13 22.13 5.18
N ILE A 63 -0.23 21.86 6.43
CA ILE A 63 -0.70 20.55 6.88
C ILE A 63 -2.06 20.26 6.24
N ALA A 64 -3.03 21.16 6.37
CA ALA A 64 -4.36 21.04 5.75
C ALA A 64 -4.26 20.81 4.23
N GLY A 65 -3.39 21.56 3.54
CA GLY A 65 -3.19 21.41 2.10
C GLY A 65 -2.50 20.10 1.70
N PHE A 66 -1.72 19.48 2.59
CA PHE A 66 -1.15 18.17 2.34
C PHE A 66 -2.13 17.04 2.69
N THR A 67 -2.93 17.19 3.74
CA THR A 67 -4.02 16.27 4.11
C THR A 67 -5.05 16.15 2.99
N THR A 68 -5.53 17.27 2.42
CA THR A 68 -6.44 17.23 1.26
C THR A 68 -5.80 16.56 0.05
N HIS A 69 -4.50 16.78 -0.16
CA HIS A 69 -3.78 16.12 -1.24
C HIS A 69 -3.68 14.60 -1.02
N LEU A 70 -3.52 14.14 0.22
CA LEU A 70 -3.56 12.71 0.54
C LEU A 70 -4.95 12.12 0.31
N MET A 71 -6.03 12.81 0.73
CA MET A 71 -7.40 12.35 0.49
C MET A 71 -7.71 12.15 -0.99
N LYS A 72 -7.30 13.09 -1.84
CA LYS A 72 -7.44 12.97 -3.31
C LYS A 72 -6.63 11.81 -3.90
N ARG A 73 -5.54 11.40 -3.26
CA ARG A 73 -4.72 10.25 -3.69
C ARG A 73 -5.31 8.93 -3.23
N ILE A 74 -5.85 8.88 -2.01
CA ILE A 74 -6.53 7.69 -1.47
C ILE A 74 -7.72 7.30 -2.36
N ALA A 75 -8.48 8.28 -2.85
CA ALA A 75 -9.58 8.03 -3.80
C ALA A 75 -9.14 7.38 -5.12
N LYS A 76 -7.88 7.56 -5.54
CA LYS A 76 -7.34 7.00 -6.80
C LYS A 76 -6.69 5.63 -6.60
N GLY A 77 -6.37 5.24 -5.37
CA GLY A 77 -5.70 3.99 -5.09
C GLY A 77 -4.90 3.99 -3.78
N PRO A 78 -4.23 2.87 -3.50
CA PRO A 78 -3.48 2.70 -2.26
C PRO A 78 -2.30 3.67 -2.18
N VAL A 79 -2.19 4.38 -1.05
CA VAL A 79 -1.12 5.35 -0.81
C VAL A 79 -0.06 4.71 0.10
N ARG A 80 1.19 4.71 -0.37
CA ARG A 80 2.33 4.19 0.41
C ARG A 80 2.48 4.91 1.76
N ASN A 81 2.78 4.14 2.81
CA ASN A 81 3.08 4.63 4.17
C ASN A 81 1.91 5.32 4.88
N ILE A 82 0.69 4.82 4.65
CA ILE A 82 -0.51 5.16 5.44
C ILE A 82 -1.19 3.82 5.73
N SER A 83 -1.34 3.49 7.01
CA SER A 83 -2.13 2.32 7.43
C SER A 83 -3.58 2.76 7.59
N LEU A 84 -4.43 2.38 6.64
CA LEU A 84 -5.88 2.47 6.81
C LEU A 84 -6.36 1.07 7.16
N LYS A 85 -6.76 0.83 8.42
CA LYS A 85 -7.26 -0.49 8.87
C LYS A 85 -8.39 -1.01 7.97
N LEU A 86 -9.21 -0.07 7.47
CA LEU A 86 -10.28 -0.35 6.51
C LEU A 86 -9.78 -0.98 5.19
N GLN A 87 -8.55 -0.65 4.76
CA GLN A 87 -7.92 -1.25 3.57
C GLN A 87 -7.40 -2.66 3.84
N GLU A 88 -7.02 -2.97 5.08
CA GLU A 88 -6.53 -4.29 5.46
C GLU A 88 -7.68 -5.31 5.42
N GLU A 89 -8.84 -4.97 6.00
CA GLU A 89 -10.03 -5.82 6.00
C GLU A 89 -10.61 -6.07 4.58
N GLU A 90 -10.64 -5.05 3.71
CA GLU A 90 -11.11 -5.23 2.33
C GLU A 90 -10.11 -6.03 1.48
N ARG A 91 -8.81 -5.92 1.78
CA ARG A 91 -7.75 -6.68 1.10
C ARG A 91 -7.78 -8.15 1.50
N GLU A 92 -8.00 -8.46 2.78
CA GLU A 92 -8.12 -9.84 3.27
C GLU A 92 -9.26 -10.57 2.55
N ARG A 93 -10.46 -9.98 2.47
CA ARG A 93 -11.59 -10.59 1.73
C ARG A 93 -11.31 -10.88 0.26
N ARG A 94 -10.44 -10.11 -0.39
CA ARG A 94 -10.05 -10.35 -1.80
C ARG A 94 -8.96 -11.41 -1.94
N LEU A 95 -8.07 -11.51 -0.96
CA LEU A 95 -6.98 -12.52 -0.96
C LEU A 95 -7.50 -13.90 -0.53
N ASP A 96 -8.55 -13.94 0.29
CA ASP A 96 -9.23 -15.17 0.71
C ASP A 96 -10.14 -15.76 -0.39
N PHE A 97 -9.99 -15.32 -1.64
CA PHE A 97 -10.73 -15.88 -2.77
C PHE A 97 -10.26 -17.30 -3.06
N VAL A 98 -10.96 -18.27 -2.47
CA VAL A 98 -10.83 -19.69 -2.80
C VAL A 98 -11.67 -19.95 -4.06
N PRO A 99 -11.05 -20.31 -5.20
CA PRO A 99 -11.79 -20.67 -6.39
C PRO A 99 -12.62 -21.95 -6.14
N GLU A 100 -13.79 -22.06 -6.76
CA GLU A 100 -14.66 -23.23 -6.61
C GLU A 100 -14.03 -24.52 -7.17
N VAL A 101 -13.14 -24.39 -8.16
CA VAL A 101 -12.41 -25.50 -8.77
C VAL A 101 -10.92 -25.27 -8.56
N SER A 102 -10.24 -26.27 -8.01
CA SER A 102 -8.79 -26.21 -7.83
C SER A 102 -8.11 -26.27 -9.20
N ALA A 103 -7.17 -25.38 -9.48
CA ALA A 103 -6.38 -25.43 -10.72
C ALA A 103 -5.54 -26.72 -10.86
N LEU A 104 -5.43 -27.50 -9.78
CA LEU A 104 -4.74 -28.79 -9.73
C LEU A 104 -5.65 -29.97 -10.07
N GLU A 105 -6.98 -29.77 -10.04
CA GLU A 105 -7.96 -30.81 -10.31
C GLU A 105 -8.15 -30.94 -11.82
N GLN A 106 -7.12 -31.44 -12.49
CA GLN A 106 -7.16 -31.74 -13.91
C GLN A 106 -7.24 -33.25 -14.08
N GLU A 107 -8.26 -33.72 -14.82
CA GLU A 107 -8.49 -35.16 -15.07
C GLU A 107 -7.34 -35.83 -15.83
N THR A 108 -6.51 -35.03 -16.53
CA THR A 108 -5.34 -35.50 -17.28
C THR A 108 -4.14 -34.57 -17.10
N ILE A 109 -3.02 -35.12 -16.65
CA ILE A 109 -1.76 -34.40 -16.46
C ILE A 109 -0.87 -34.67 -17.68
N ALA A 110 -0.58 -33.63 -18.46
CA ALA A 110 0.34 -33.70 -19.57
C ALA A 110 1.79 -33.64 -19.06
N ILE A 111 2.60 -34.66 -19.37
CA ILE A 111 3.97 -34.81 -18.88
C ILE A 111 4.95 -34.93 -20.06
N ASP A 112 6.14 -34.33 -19.91
CA ASP A 112 7.24 -34.46 -20.87
C ASP A 112 7.91 -35.84 -20.82
N LYS A 113 8.55 -36.25 -21.93
CA LYS A 113 9.21 -37.57 -22.06
C LYS A 113 10.23 -37.83 -20.95
N GLU A 114 11.06 -36.84 -20.61
CA GLU A 114 12.06 -36.93 -19.52
C GLU A 114 11.42 -37.12 -18.14
N THR A 115 10.27 -36.47 -17.92
CA THR A 115 9.56 -36.56 -16.63
C THR A 115 8.85 -37.91 -16.47
N ARG A 116 8.43 -38.55 -17.57
CA ARG A 116 7.95 -39.94 -17.55
C ARG A 116 9.05 -40.93 -17.14
N ASP A 117 10.25 -40.79 -17.70
CA ASP A 117 11.36 -41.69 -17.41
C ASP A 117 11.80 -41.56 -15.94
N LEU A 118 11.75 -40.34 -15.39
CA LEU A 118 11.90 -40.09 -13.96
C LEU A 118 10.84 -40.83 -13.13
N LEU A 119 9.55 -40.76 -13.51
CA LEU A 119 8.47 -41.45 -12.81
C LEU A 119 8.62 -42.99 -12.84
N GLU A 120 9.14 -43.55 -13.93
CA GLU A 120 9.44 -44.97 -14.04
C GLU A 120 10.57 -45.40 -13.10
N SER A 121 11.65 -44.61 -13.02
CA SER A 121 12.76 -44.87 -12.10
C SER A 121 12.38 -44.83 -10.61
N LEU A 122 11.36 -44.02 -10.27
CA LEU A 122 10.83 -43.87 -8.93
C LEU A 122 9.72 -44.89 -8.60
N GLY A 123 9.34 -45.75 -9.55
CA GLY A 123 8.30 -46.77 -9.38
C GLY A 123 6.87 -46.26 -9.50
N TYR A 124 6.66 -45.03 -10.00
CA TYR A 124 5.36 -44.38 -10.17
C TYR A 124 4.86 -44.40 -11.64
N GLY A 125 5.39 -45.29 -12.48
CA GLY A 125 5.05 -45.37 -13.91
C GLY A 125 3.58 -45.72 -14.22
N SER A 126 2.82 -46.23 -13.25
CA SER A 126 1.42 -46.67 -13.43
C SER A 126 0.39 -45.71 -12.83
N LEU A 127 0.71 -44.42 -12.70
CA LEU A 127 -0.24 -43.42 -12.23
C LEU A 127 -1.31 -43.13 -13.31
N GLY A 128 -2.57 -43.36 -12.96
CA GLY A 128 -3.71 -43.06 -13.84
C GLY A 128 -3.85 -41.56 -14.10
N GLY A 129 -4.19 -41.19 -15.34
CA GLY A 129 -4.37 -39.79 -15.74
C GLY A 129 -3.12 -39.08 -16.28
N VAL A 130 -1.98 -39.77 -16.42
CA VAL A 130 -0.77 -39.20 -17.03
C VAL A 130 -0.75 -39.41 -18.55
N VAL A 131 -0.64 -38.34 -19.33
CA VAL A 131 -0.55 -38.38 -20.80
C VAL A 131 0.75 -37.73 -21.24
N VAL A 132 1.51 -38.35 -22.15
CA VAL A 132 2.76 -37.77 -22.66
C VAL A 132 2.45 -36.73 -23.74
N SER A 133 2.81 -35.47 -23.52
CA SER A 133 2.69 -34.43 -24.54
C SER A 133 3.91 -34.42 -25.45
N ASN A 134 3.73 -34.77 -26.73
CA ASN A 134 4.73 -34.58 -27.77
C ASN A 134 4.74 -33.12 -28.23
N GLN A 135 5.15 -32.19 -27.37
CA GLN A 135 5.56 -30.86 -27.82
C GLN A 135 7.07 -30.86 -28.01
N ASP A 136 7.49 -31.32 -29.19
CA ASP A 136 8.87 -31.19 -29.65
C ASP A 136 9.13 -29.68 -29.88
N ARG A 137 9.75 -29.01 -28.89
CA ARG A 137 10.25 -27.65 -29.04
C ARG A 137 11.48 -27.70 -29.95
N ASN A 138 11.35 -27.09 -31.13
CA ASN A 138 12.46 -26.77 -32.04
C ASN A 138 13.38 -25.71 -31.46
#